data_AF-A0A6P8L3U5-F1
#
_entry.id   AF-A0A6P8L3U5-F1
#
_cell.length_a   1.000
_cell.length_b   1.000
_cell.length_c   1.000
_cell.angle_alpha   90.00
_cell.angle_beta   90.00
_cell.angle_gamma   90.00
#
_symmetry.space_group_name_H-M   'P 1'
#
loop_
_entity.id
_entity.type
_entity.pdbx_description
1 polymer ?
#
loop_
_entity_poly.entity_id
_entity_poly.type
_entity_poly.pdbx_seq_one_letter_code
_entity_poly.pdbx_strand_id
1 'polypeptide(L)'
;MYKEVDDVESELLECQKECATTEIEIYNVNQLKDKGTYVLENVKRKYNDLEEELKEVHCNYLKCIEKTNNETIQQKIDSLTLQRDNLRRELEELSKTADENNKKIMAVKKMIKIQEVSFIYMCITPDLNDRVNMILTDPRLTKQKNSN
;
A
#
# COMPACT_ATOMS: atom_id res chain seq x y z
N MET A 1 84.55 -50.68 47.83
CA MET A 1 84.69 -49.29 48.29
C MET A 1 84.89 -48.30 47.15
N TYR A 2 86.06 -48.15 46.50
CA TYR A 2 86.20 -47.13 45.43
C TYR A 2 85.26 -47.36 44.24
N LYS A 3 85.12 -48.61 43.78
CA LYS A 3 84.24 -48.96 42.65
C LYS A 3 82.74 -48.72 42.94
N GLU A 4 82.31 -48.96 44.18
CA GLU A 4 80.92 -48.71 44.59
C GLU A 4 80.61 -47.22 44.71
N VAL A 5 81.61 -46.40 45.04
CA VAL A 5 81.47 -44.94 45.06
C VAL A 5 81.34 -44.39 43.63
N ASP A 6 82.16 -44.88 42.70
CA ASP A 6 82.10 -44.48 41.28
C ASP A 6 80.76 -44.88 40.63
N ASP A 7 80.23 -46.06 40.96
CA ASP A 7 78.93 -46.53 40.47
C ASP A 7 77.78 -45.64 41.00
N VAL A 8 77.78 -45.30 42.29
CA VAL A 8 76.77 -44.40 42.90
C VAL A 8 76.87 -42.97 42.35
N GLU A 9 78.07 -42.46 42.09
CA GLU A 9 78.26 -41.13 41.51
C GLU A 9 77.72 -41.06 40.07
N SER A 10 77.89 -42.15 39.31
CA SER A 10 77.35 -42.27 37.94
C SER A 10 75.82 -42.30 37.93
N GLU A 11 75.20 -43.08 38.82
CA GLU A 11 73.74 -43.12 38.99
C GLU A 11 73.17 -41.76 39.42
N LEU A 12 73.85 -41.07 40.35
CA LEU A 12 73.43 -39.74 40.80
C LEU A 12 73.45 -38.72 39.64
N LEU A 13 74.48 -38.78 38.80
CA LEU A 13 74.60 -37.89 37.64
C LEU A 13 73.51 -38.17 36.59
N GLU A 14 73.15 -39.44 36.38
CA GLU A 14 72.05 -39.83 35.50
C GLU A 14 70.71 -39.32 36.03
N CYS A 15 70.41 -39.54 37.33
CA CYS A 15 69.22 -38.99 37.97
C CYS A 15 69.16 -37.46 37.86
N GLN A 16 70.28 -36.75 38.03
CA GLN A 16 70.31 -35.29 37.87
C GLN A 16 69.94 -34.84 36.44
N LYS A 17 70.41 -35.56 35.41
CA LYS A 17 70.07 -35.27 34.01
C LYS A 17 68.59 -35.55 33.72
N GLU A 18 68.06 -36.64 34.25
CA GLU A 18 66.65 -36.98 34.14
C GLU A 18 65.78 -35.92 34.80
N CYS A 19 66.11 -35.50 36.03
CA CYS A 19 65.40 -34.43 36.73
C CYS A 19 65.41 -33.12 35.93
N ALA A 20 66.57 -32.70 35.41
CA ALA A 20 66.67 -31.49 34.58
C ALA A 20 65.83 -31.59 33.30
N THR A 21 65.80 -32.78 32.68
CA THR A 21 64.97 -33.02 31.48
C THR A 21 63.49 -32.93 31.83
N THR A 22 63.05 -33.58 32.91
CA THR A 22 61.66 -33.53 33.38
C THR A 22 61.23 -32.10 33.73
N GLU A 23 62.10 -31.28 34.33
CA GLU A 23 61.79 -29.87 34.61
C GLU A 23 61.51 -29.07 33.33
N ILE A 24 62.29 -29.28 32.27
CA ILE A 24 62.09 -28.65 30.96
C ILE A 24 60.75 -29.11 30.35
N GLU A 25 60.44 -30.40 30.43
CA GLU A 25 59.16 -30.94 29.93
C GLU A 25 57.97 -30.36 30.69
N ILE A 26 58.03 -30.30 32.02
CA ILE A 26 57.00 -29.69 32.86
C ILE A 26 56.80 -28.22 32.48
N TYR A 27 57.89 -27.48 32.26
CA TYR A 27 57.82 -26.09 31.83
C TYR A 27 57.12 -25.94 30.47
N ASN A 28 57.49 -26.76 29.49
CA ASN A 28 56.88 -26.76 28.17
C ASN A 28 55.38 -27.12 28.20
N VAL A 29 55.00 -28.13 28.98
CA VAL A 29 53.61 -28.54 29.18
C VAL A 29 52.81 -27.41 29.83
N ASN A 30 53.37 -26.73 30.83
CA ASN A 30 52.70 -25.59 31.45
C ASN A 30 52.50 -24.42 30.47
N GLN A 31 53.49 -24.11 29.63
CA GLN A 31 53.29 -23.09 28.59
C GLN A 31 52.18 -23.45 27.61
N LEU A 32 52.09 -24.72 27.20
CA LEU A 32 51.03 -25.18 26.31
C LEU A 32 49.66 -25.11 26.99
N LYS A 33 49.58 -25.50 28.26
CA LYS A 33 48.37 -25.37 29.08
C LYS A 33 47.90 -23.92 29.13
N ASP A 34 48.78 -22.97 29.43
CA ASP A 34 48.43 -21.56 29.55
C ASP A 34 47.95 -20.98 28.22
N LYS A 35 48.60 -21.33 27.10
CA LYS A 35 48.15 -20.96 25.75
C LYS A 35 46.77 -21.56 25.44
N GLY A 36 46.56 -22.83 25.78
CA GLY A 36 45.28 -23.52 25.61
C GLY A 36 44.16 -22.84 26.40
N THR A 37 44.41 -22.49 27.67
CA THR A 37 43.48 -21.76 28.51
C THR A 37 43.14 -20.39 27.94
N TYR A 38 44.14 -19.64 27.47
CA TYR A 38 43.91 -18.33 26.85
C TYR A 38 43.01 -18.43 25.61
N VAL A 39 43.29 -19.38 24.72
CA VAL A 39 42.48 -19.59 23.51
C VAL A 39 41.06 -20.00 23.88
N LEU A 40 40.89 -20.89 24.86
CA LEU A 40 39.58 -21.33 25.33
C LEU A 40 38.74 -20.16 25.86
N GLU A 41 39.32 -19.31 26.70
CA GLU A 41 38.63 -18.14 27.25
C GLU A 41 38.26 -17.13 26.16
N ASN A 42 39.12 -16.94 25.16
CA ASN A 42 38.81 -16.08 24.02
C ASN A 42 37.65 -16.63 23.17
N VAL A 43 37.62 -17.95 22.93
CA VAL A 43 36.51 -18.60 22.20
C VAL A 43 35.20 -18.48 22.98
N LYS A 44 35.22 -18.70 24.30
CA LYS A 44 34.04 -18.53 25.15
C LYS A 44 33.47 -17.12 25.07
N ARG A 45 34.32 -16.09 25.11
CA ARG A 45 33.87 -14.70 24.98
C ARG A 45 33.18 -14.46 23.63
N LYS A 46 33.83 -14.85 22.54
CA LYS A 46 33.26 -14.71 21.19
C LYS A 46 31.94 -15.46 21.01
N TYR A 47 31.81 -16.62 21.64
CA TYR A 47 30.55 -17.37 21.63
C TYR A 47 29.43 -16.61 22.34
N ASN A 48 29.70 -16.04 23.51
CA ASN A 48 28.72 -15.24 24.25
C ASN A 48 28.30 -13.99 23.47
N ASP A 49 29.26 -13.29 22.86
CA ASP A 49 28.98 -12.12 22.03
C ASP A 49 28.05 -12.49 20.85
N LEU A 50 28.34 -13.61 20.18
CA LEU A 50 27.51 -14.12 19.08
C LEU A 50 26.11 -14.55 19.55
N GLU A 51 25.99 -15.14 20.75
CA GLU A 51 24.70 -15.51 21.32
C GLU A 51 23.84 -14.27 21.60
N GLU A 52 24.45 -13.19 22.08
CA GLU A 52 23.77 -11.91 22.32
C GLU A 52 23.30 -11.27 21.01
N GLU A 53 24.18 -11.20 20.00
CA GLU A 53 23.83 -10.72 18.66
C GLU A 53 22.67 -11.53 18.05
N LEU A 54 22.70 -12.86 18.19
CA LEU A 54 21.64 -13.72 17.68
C LEU A 54 20.30 -13.47 18.39
N LYS A 55 20.31 -13.26 19.70
CA LYS A 55 19.11 -12.88 20.47
C LYS A 55 18.55 -11.55 19.99
N GLU A 56 19.40 -10.56 19.75
CA GLU A 56 18.97 -9.26 19.23
C GLU A 56 18.32 -9.40 17.85
N VAL A 57 18.96 -10.12 16.92
CA VAL A 57 18.43 -10.38 15.57
C VAL A 57 17.09 -11.09 15.66
N HIS A 58 16.96 -12.09 16.53
CA HIS A 58 15.70 -12.81 16.72
C HIS A 58 14.58 -11.90 17.25
N CYS A 59 14.86 -11.07 18.26
CA CYS A 59 13.90 -10.10 18.77
C CYS A 59 13.47 -9.08 17.70
N ASN A 60 14.42 -8.61 16.89
CA ASN A 60 14.13 -7.67 15.80
C ASN A 60 13.27 -8.32 14.71
N TYR A 61 13.54 -9.58 14.36
CA TYR A 61 12.72 -10.35 13.43
C TYR A 61 11.26 -10.50 13.92
N LEU A 62 11.07 -10.87 15.19
CA LEU A 62 9.73 -10.99 15.78
C LEU A 62 8.97 -9.65 15.74
N LYS A 63 9.62 -8.55 16.12
CA LYS A 63 9.03 -7.20 16.02
C LYS A 63 8.64 -6.84 14.59
N CYS A 64 9.42 -7.24 13.60
CA CYS A 64 9.10 -7.03 12.19
C CYS A 64 7.87 -7.84 11.79
N ILE A 65 7.76 -9.12 12.17
CA ILE A 65 6.57 -9.94 11.91
C ILE A 65 5.33 -9.27 12.50
N GLU A 66 5.36 -8.85 13.76
CA GLU A 66 4.23 -8.20 14.43
C GLU A 66 3.82 -6.89 13.73
N LYS A 67 4.79 -6.09 13.26
CA LYS A 67 4.51 -4.87 12.49
C LYS A 67 3.94 -5.15 11.10
N THR A 68 4.23 -6.31 10.53
CA THR A 68 3.72 -6.71 9.21
C THR A 68 2.34 -7.37 9.31
N ASN A 69 1.58 -7.07 10.36
CA ASN A 69 0.21 -7.54 10.56
C ASN A 69 -0.67 -7.22 9.34
N ASN A 70 -0.74 -8.20 8.43
CA ASN A 70 -1.53 -8.18 7.21
C ASN A 70 -3.02 -7.97 7.51
N GLU A 71 -3.47 -8.24 8.73
CA GLU A 71 -4.82 -7.95 9.21
C GLU A 71 -5.19 -6.47 9.03
N THR A 72 -4.28 -5.53 9.30
CA THR A 72 -4.57 -4.10 9.17
C THR A 72 -4.71 -3.67 7.71
N ILE A 73 -3.95 -4.30 6.81
CA ILE A 73 -4.04 -4.06 5.36
C ILE A 73 -5.32 -4.67 4.81
N GLN A 74 -5.65 -5.91 5.19
CA GLN A 74 -6.86 -6.59 4.75
C GLN A 74 -8.13 -5.85 5.21
N GLN A 75 -8.19 -5.43 6.48
CA GLN A 75 -9.30 -4.61 7.00
C GLN A 75 -9.47 -3.31 6.20
N LYS A 76 -8.36 -2.68 5.80
CA LYS A 76 -8.40 -1.45 5.00
C LYS A 76 -8.88 -1.72 3.57
N ILE A 77 -8.47 -2.84 2.97
CA ILE A 77 -8.97 -3.28 1.66
C ILE A 77 -10.48 -3.54 1.72
N ASP A 78 -10.96 -4.24 2.76
CA ASP A 78 -12.36 -4.56 2.93
C ASP A 78 -13.20 -3.29 3.13
N SER A 79 -12.71 -2.35 3.95
CA SER A 79 -13.36 -1.06 4.14
C SER A 79 -13.44 -0.23 2.85
N LEU A 80 -12.35 -0.19 2.07
CA LEU A 80 -12.33 0.54 0.78
C LEU A 80 -13.24 -0.12 -0.25
N THR A 81 -13.29 -1.45 -0.26
CA THR A 81 -14.18 -2.24 -1.12
C THR A 81 -15.64 -1.92 -0.83
N LEU A 82 -16.03 -1.89 0.46
CA LEU A 82 -17.38 -1.52 0.88
C LEU A 82 -17.76 -0.09 0.46
N GLN A 83 -16.84 0.87 0.65
CA GLN A 83 -17.08 2.26 0.23
C GLN A 83 -17.27 2.37 -1.28
N ARG A 84 -16.43 1.70 -2.07
CA ARG A 84 -16.55 1.67 -3.53
C ARG A 84 -17.91 1.12 -3.96
N ASP A 85 -18.36 0.04 -3.36
CA ASP A 85 -19.62 -0.62 -3.74
C ASP A 85 -20.84 0.23 -3.37
N ASN A 86 -20.78 0.94 -2.24
CA ASN A 86 -21.82 1.91 -1.86
C ASN A 86 -21.86 3.10 -2.82
N LEU A 87 -20.72 3.72 -3.12
CA LEU A 87 -20.63 4.83 -4.08
C LEU A 87 -21.14 4.42 -5.47
N ARG A 88 -20.84 3.19 -5.90
CA ARG A 88 -21.35 2.66 -7.16
C ARG A 88 -22.87 2.56 -7.14
N ARG A 89 -23.47 2.07 -6.05
CA ARG A 89 -24.94 2.00 -5.92
C ARG A 89 -25.58 3.38 -5.96
N GLU A 90 -25.03 4.35 -5.21
CA GLU A 90 -25.49 5.74 -5.22
C GLU A 90 -25.41 6.35 -6.64
N LEU A 91 -24.33 6.06 -7.37
CA LEU A 91 -24.17 6.52 -8.75
C LEU A 91 -25.20 5.91 -9.70
N GLU A 92 -25.49 4.61 -9.57
CA GLU A 92 -26.53 3.92 -10.35
C GLU A 92 -27.92 4.54 -10.09
N GLU A 93 -28.25 4.86 -8.83
CA GLU A 93 -29.51 5.53 -8.46
C GLU A 93 -29.61 6.96 -8.99
N LEU A 94 -28.53 7.73 -8.87
CA LEU A 94 -28.44 9.10 -9.41
C LEU A 94 -28.60 9.09 -10.93
N SER A 95 -27.94 8.17 -11.63
CA SER A 95 -28.03 8.02 -13.08
C SER A 95 -29.47 7.75 -13.51
N LYS A 96 -30.16 6.82 -12.82
CA LYS A 96 -31.56 6.49 -13.11
C LYS A 96 -32.47 7.71 -12.91
N THR A 97 -32.26 8.44 -11.81
CA THR A 97 -33.04 9.64 -11.50
C THR A 97 -32.80 10.75 -12.53
N ALA A 98 -31.57 10.93 -12.98
CA ALA A 98 -31.22 11.89 -14.04
C ALA A 98 -31.94 11.55 -15.36
N ASP A 99 -31.99 10.27 -15.74
CA ASP A 99 -32.71 9.82 -16.93
C ASP A 99 -34.22 10.06 -16.84
N GLU A 100 -34.81 9.77 -15.68
CA GLU A 100 -36.23 10.05 -15.40
C GLU A 100 -36.53 11.55 -15.47
N ASN A 101 -35.65 12.39 -14.92
CA ASN A 101 -35.78 13.84 -15.00
C ASN A 101 -35.65 14.35 -16.43
N ASN A 102 -34.73 13.80 -17.23
CA ASN A 102 -34.62 14.13 -18.65
C ASN A 102 -35.92 13.82 -19.42
N LYS A 103 -36.56 12.68 -19.16
CA LYS A 103 -37.86 12.34 -19.76
C LYS A 103 -38.95 13.34 -19.37
N LYS A 104 -39.01 13.75 -18.10
CA LYS A 104 -39.96 14.78 -17.62
C LYS A 104 -39.71 16.13 -18.29
N ILE A 105 -38.45 16.56 -18.41
CA ILE A 105 -38.08 17.81 -19.08
C ILE A 105 -38.51 17.78 -20.56
N MET A 106 -38.29 16.68 -21.27
CA MET A 106 -38.74 16.54 -22.65
C MET A 106 -40.27 16.65 -22.78
N ALA A 107 -41.03 16.06 -21.86
CA ALA A 107 -42.48 16.16 -21.84
C ALA A 107 -42.94 17.61 -21.61
N VAL A 108 -42.34 18.32 -20.64
CA VAL A 108 -42.63 19.74 -20.38
C VAL A 108 -42.29 20.60 -21.59
N LYS A 109 -41.12 20.41 -22.23
CA LYS A 109 -40.73 21.12 -23.46
C LYS A 109 -41.76 20.90 -24.58
N LYS A 110 -42.27 19.68 -24.72
CA LYS A 110 -43.33 19.37 -25.70
C LYS A 110 -44.63 20.12 -25.38
N MET A 111 -45.03 20.18 -24.11
CA MET A 111 -46.23 20.93 -23.68
C MET A 111 -46.08 22.43 -23.94
N ILE A 112 -44.94 23.03 -23.61
CA ILE A 112 -44.65 24.44 -23.88
C ILE A 112 -44.77 24.72 -25.38
N LYS A 113 -44.15 23.90 -26.23
CA LYS A 113 -44.21 24.06 -27.69
C LYS A 113 -45.64 24.00 -28.23
N ILE A 114 -46.48 23.11 -27.69
CA ILE A 114 -47.90 23.03 -28.06
C ILE A 114 -48.63 24.33 -27.67
N GLN A 115 -48.45 24.78 -26.42
CA GLN A 115 -49.08 26.01 -25.93
C GLN A 115 -48.64 27.24 -26.72
N GLU A 116 -47.35 27.36 -27.07
CA GLU A 116 -46.83 28.45 -27.91
C GLU A 116 -47.51 28.48 -29.29
N VAL A 117 -47.65 27.32 -29.95
CA VAL A 117 -48.36 27.22 -31.24
C VAL A 117 -49.83 27.59 -31.10
N SER A 118 -50.52 27.08 -30.07
CA SER A 118 -51.93 27.40 -29.82
C SER A 118 -52.15 28.88 -29.50
N PHE A 119 -51.26 29.49 -28.71
CA PHE A 119 -51.31 30.93 -28.40
C PHE A 119 -51.12 31.77 -29.66
N ILE A 120 -50.13 31.45 -30.49
CA ILE A 120 -49.90 32.11 -31.78
C ILE A 120 -51.15 32.00 -32.66
N TYR A 121 -51.74 30.80 -32.78
CA TYR A 121 -52.92 30.58 -33.61
C TYR A 121 -54.15 31.35 -33.09
N MET A 122 -54.37 31.34 -31.77
CA MET A 122 -55.47 32.04 -31.11
C MET A 122 -55.34 33.57 -31.21
N CYS A 123 -54.13 34.12 -31.13
CA CYS A 123 -53.88 35.55 -31.31
C CYS A 123 -54.00 36.01 -32.78
N ILE A 124 -53.96 35.09 -33.76
CA ILE A 124 -53.94 35.43 -35.19
C ILE A 124 -55.34 35.48 -35.85
N THR A 125 -56.41 35.00 -35.22
CA THR A 125 -57.75 35.02 -35.87
C THR A 125 -58.86 35.26 -34.84
N PRO A 126 -59.56 36.42 -34.87
CA PRO A 126 -60.46 36.82 -35.98
C PRO A 126 -60.18 38.20 -36.63
N ASP A 127 -59.53 39.14 -35.94
CA ASP A 127 -59.41 40.55 -36.37
C ASP A 127 -58.64 40.72 -37.69
N LEU A 128 -57.63 39.89 -37.94
CA LEU A 128 -56.91 39.89 -39.22
C LEU A 128 -57.76 39.39 -40.38
N ASN A 129 -58.61 38.38 -40.16
CA ASN A 129 -59.46 37.84 -41.22
C ASN A 129 -60.60 38.81 -41.55
N ASP A 130 -61.14 39.48 -40.52
CA ASP A 130 -62.14 40.55 -40.68
C ASP A 130 -61.53 41.79 -41.34
N ARG A 131 -60.30 42.19 -40.98
CA ARG A 131 -59.58 43.29 -41.66
C ARG A 131 -59.22 42.95 -43.10
N VAL A 132 -58.78 41.72 -43.39
CA VAL A 132 -58.49 41.27 -44.76
C VAL A 132 -59.77 41.27 -45.59
N ASN A 133 -60.88 40.75 -45.06
CA ASN A 133 -62.18 40.80 -45.74
C ASN A 133 -62.67 42.24 -45.93
N MET A 134 -62.47 43.13 -44.97
CA MET A 134 -62.83 44.55 -45.08
C MET A 134 -62.02 45.27 -46.17
N ILE A 135 -60.73 44.95 -46.33
CA ILE A 135 -59.89 45.48 -47.41
C ILE A 135 -60.31 44.89 -48.78
N LEU A 136 -60.57 43.58 -48.84
CA LEU A 136 -60.96 42.90 -50.09
C LEU A 136 -62.36 43.31 -50.58
N THR A 137 -63.24 43.73 -49.69
CA THR A 137 -64.59 44.21 -50.01
C THR A 137 -64.69 45.73 -50.16
N ASP A 138 -63.57 46.47 -50.03
CA ASP A 138 -63.55 47.92 -50.20
C ASP A 138 -63.94 48.31 -51.66
N PRO A 139 -65.04 49.06 -51.87
CA PRO A 139 -65.49 49.49 -53.18
C PRO A 139 -64.48 50.39 -53.92
N ARG A 140 -63.55 51.02 -53.22
CA ARG A 140 -62.51 51.89 -53.81
C ARG A 140 -61.42 51.09 -54.51
N LEU A 141 -61.13 49.88 -54.02
CA LEU A 141 -60.11 48.99 -54.57
C LEU A 141 -60.68 48.05 -55.66
N THR A 142 -61.95 47.68 -55.56
CA THR A 142 -62.62 46.79 -56.53
C THR A 142 -63.12 47.49 -57.80
N LYS A 143 -63.35 48.82 -57.76
CA LYS A 143 -63.78 49.60 -58.92
C LYS A 143 -62.69 49.89 -59.95
N GLN A 144 -61.43 49.57 -59.67
CA GLN A 144 -60.33 49.82 -60.60
C GLN A 144 -60.25 48.84 -61.79
N LYS A 145 -61.06 47.77 -61.81
CA LYS A 145 -61.04 46.77 -62.92
C LYS A 145 -62.04 47.00 -64.05
N ASN A 146 -62.94 47.98 -63.96
CA ASN A 146 -63.96 48.24 -64.99
C ASN A 146 -63.94 49.68 -65.50
N SER A 147 -62.77 50.21 -65.86
CA SER A 147 -62.68 51.44 -66.65
C SER A 147 -61.48 51.37 -67.59
N ASN A 148 -61.84 51.13 -68.86
CA ASN A 148 -61.06 51.19 -70.11
C ASN A 148 -60.11 50.04 -70.42
#